data_AF-I6AQT6-F1
#
_entry.id   AF-I6AQT6-F1
#
_cell.length_a   1.000
_cell.length_b   1.000
_cell.length_c   1.000
_cell.angle_alpha   90.00
_cell.angle_beta   90.00
_cell.angle_gamma   90.00
#
_symmetry.space_group_name_H-M   'P 1'
#
loop_
_entity.id
_entity.type
_entity.pdbx_description
1 polymer ?
#
loop_
_entity_poly.entity_id
_entity_poly.type
_entity_poly.pdbx_seq_one_letter_code
_entity_poly.pdbx_strand_id
1 'polypeptide(L)' 'MFLMHEHPSEHSKDADRIQAAIYRRMKPEQRLAQAVRMNRQMRGLMDAGLRLQKPEWTEAERRREIARRILFSVTG' A
#
# COMPACT_ATOMS: atom_id res chain seq x y z
N MET A 1 -15.74 32.89 4.01
CA MET A 1 -15.89 32.45 2.61
C MET A 1 -14.57 31.81 2.19
N PHE A 2 -14.42 30.50 2.40
CA PHE A 2 -13.26 29.74 1.93
C PHE A 2 -13.69 28.98 0.68
N LEU A 3 -12.96 29.22 -0.41
CA LEU A 3 -13.23 28.72 -1.75
C LEU A 3 -13.16 27.19 -1.76
N MET A 4 -14.20 26.56 -2.31
CA MET A 4 -14.13 25.20 -2.82
C MET A 4 -13.28 25.18 -4.11
N HIS A 5 -12.15 24.48 -4.09
CA HIS A 5 -11.39 23.99 -5.25
C HIS A 5 -10.46 22.90 -4.69
N GLU A 6 -10.45 21.62 -5.10
CA GLU A 6 -10.94 20.91 -6.28
C GLU A 6 -11.49 19.53 -5.86
N HIS A 7 -12.36 18.93 -6.67
CA HIS A 7 -12.84 17.57 -6.45
C HIS A 7 -11.72 16.55 -6.72
N PRO A 8 -11.35 15.66 -5.77
CA PRO A 8 -10.27 14.68 -5.96
C PRO A 8 -10.59 13.56 -6.99
N SER A 9 -11.74 13.61 -7.67
CA SER A 9 -12.27 12.53 -8.51
C SER A 9 -11.77 12.55 -9.96
N GLU A 10 -11.33 13.69 -10.51
CA GLU A 10 -10.86 13.76 -11.91
C GLU A 10 -9.41 13.32 -12.07
N HIS A 11 -8.53 13.66 -11.13
CA HIS A 11 -7.14 13.20 -11.13
C HIS A 11 -7.00 11.68 -11.00
N SER A 12 -8.02 11.00 -10.44
CA SER A 12 -8.02 9.56 -10.23
C SER A 12 -8.04 8.77 -11.55
N LYS A 13 -8.88 9.15 -12.53
CA LYS A 13 -9.07 8.36 -13.75
C LYS A 13 -7.85 8.38 -14.66
N ASP A 14 -7.20 9.53 -14.78
CA ASP A 14 -5.96 9.64 -15.57
C ASP A 14 -4.79 8.96 -14.88
N ALA A 15 -4.70 9.05 -13.55
CA ALA A 15 -3.71 8.30 -12.78
C ALA A 15 -3.89 6.78 -12.97
N ASP A 16 -5.12 6.27 -12.87
CA ASP A 16 -5.44 4.85 -13.09
C ASP A 16 -5.06 4.40 -14.51
N ARG A 17 -5.38 5.21 -15.53
CA ARG A 17 -5.03 4.94 -16.92
C ARG A 17 -3.52 4.87 -17.13
N ILE A 18 -2.77 5.84 -16.57
CA ILE A 18 -1.31 5.88 -16.64
C ILE A 18 -0.70 4.69 -15.92
N GLN A 19 -1.18 4.38 -14.71
CA GLN A 19 -0.73 3.23 -13.93
C GLN A 19 -0.95 1.92 -14.70
N ALA A 20 -2.14 1.72 -15.27
CA ALA A 20 -2.44 0.55 -16.09
C ALA A 20 -1.50 0.45 -17.31
N ALA A 21 -1.20 1.56 -17.98
CA ALA A 21 -0.27 1.59 -19.11
C ALA A 21 1.17 1.24 -18.70
N ILE A 22 1.62 1.70 -17.53
CA ILE A 22 2.93 1.35 -16.95
C ILE A 22 2.98 -0.16 -16.69
N TYR A 23 2.00 -0.71 -15.97
CA TYR A 23 1.99 -2.15 -15.68
C TYR A 23 1.94 -2.99 -16.96
N ARG A 24 1.14 -2.61 -17.96
CA ARG A 24 1.07 -3.31 -19.25
C ARG A 24 2.42 -3.39 -19.97
N ARG A 25 3.26 -2.37 -19.84
CA ARG A 25 4.61 -2.31 -20.46
C ARG A 25 5.69 -3.06 -19.66
N MET A 26 5.43 -3.43 -18.41
CA MET A 26 6.40 -4.17 -17.60
C MET A 26 6.51 -5.63 -18.05
N LYS A 27 7.75 -6.10 -18.20
CA LYS A 27 8.08 -7.52 -18.32
C LYS A 27 7.72 -8.28 -17.02
N PRO A 28 7.50 -9.61 -17.07
CA PRO A 28 7.15 -10.39 -15.88
C PRO A 28 8.11 -10.21 -14.70
N GLU A 29 9.41 -10.15 -14.95
CA GLU A 29 10.43 -10.00 -13.91
C GLU A 29 10.37 -8.62 -13.24
N GLN A 30 10.05 -7.58 -14.04
CA GLN A 30 9.87 -6.22 -13.54
C GLN A 30 8.61 -6.12 -12.67
N ARG A 31 7.53 -6.81 -13.06
CA ARG A 31 6.30 -6.89 -12.26
C ARG A 31 6.56 -7.59 -10.92
N LEU A 32 7.29 -8.71 -10.93
CA LEU A 32 7.67 -9.40 -9.71
C LEU A 32 8.52 -8.51 -8.79
N ALA A 33 9.54 -7.85 -9.34
CA ALA A 33 10.37 -6.91 -8.59
C ALA A 33 9.55 -5.76 -7.98
N GLN A 34 8.57 -5.23 -8.74
CA GLN A 34 7.66 -4.20 -8.24
C GLN A 34 6.77 -4.71 -7.12
N ALA A 35 6.19 -5.91 -7.26
CA ALA A 35 5.35 -6.52 -6.22
C ALA A 35 6.12 -6.72 -4.91
N VAL A 36 7.38 -7.18 -4.98
CA VAL A 36 8.24 -7.34 -3.81
C VAL A 36 8.53 -5.98 -3.14
N ARG A 37 8.84 -4.94 -3.92
CA ARG A 37 9.04 -3.58 -3.38
C ARG A 37 7.80 -3.06 -2.67
N MET A 38 6.64 -3.19 -3.30
CA MET A 38 5.35 -2.76 -2.72
C MET A 38 5.03 -3.53 -1.44
N ASN A 39 5.28 -4.85 -1.39
CA ASN A 39 5.08 -5.66 -0.19
C ASN A 39 5.96 -5.17 0.98
N ARG A 40 7.22 -4.84 0.69
CA ARG A 40 8.15 -4.30 1.70
C ARG A 40 7.67 -2.95 2.25
N GLN A 41 7.25 -2.05 1.37
CA GLN A 41 6.71 -0.73 1.75
C GLN A 41 5.45 -0.87 2.62
N MET A 42 4.50 -1.71 2.18
CA MET A 42 3.26 -1.97 2.92
C MET A 42 3.55 -2.49 4.34
N ARG A 43 4.43 -3.49 4.47
CA ARG A 43 4.83 -4.04 5.78
C ARG A 43 5.49 -2.98 6.66
N GLY A 44 6.32 -2.11 6.08
CA GLY A 44 6.97 -1.01 6.81
C GLY A 44 5.95 0.00 7.36
N LEU A 45 4.95 0.38 6.55
CA LEU A 45 3.88 1.26 6.99
C LEU A 45 3.03 0.64 8.11
N MET A 46 2.69 -0.64 7.98
CA MET A 46 1.96 -1.37 9.03
C MET A 46 2.76 -1.46 10.33
N ASP A 47 4.06 -1.77 10.26
CA ASP A 47 4.92 -1.83 11.45
C ASP A 47 5.03 -0.47 12.14
N ALA A 48 5.22 0.61 11.38
CA ALA A 48 5.27 1.96 11.93
C ALA A 48 3.95 2.33 12.65
N GLY A 49 2.80 2.00 12.05
CA GLY A 49 1.49 2.19 12.70
C GLY A 49 1.34 1.36 13.98
N LEU A 50 1.80 0.11 13.97
CA LEU A 50 1.75 -0.74 15.16
C LEU A 50 2.68 -0.26 16.27
N ARG A 51 3.88 0.26 15.96
CA ARG A 51 4.77 0.87 16.96
C ARG A 51 4.10 2.05 17.68
N LEU A 52 3.32 2.84 16.95
CA LEU A 52 2.58 3.97 17.53
C LEU A 52 1.40 3.51 18.40
N GLN A 53 0.65 2.50 17.94
CA GLN A 53 -0.58 2.02 18.60
C GLN A 53 -0.33 1.05 19.77
N LYS A 54 0.78 0.30 19.71
CA LYS A 54 1.16 -0.79 20.62
C LYS A 54 2.66 -0.71 20.94
N PRO A 55 3.10 0.34 21.65
CA PRO A 55 4.52 0.55 21.97
C PRO A 55 5.11 -0.58 22.83
N GLU A 56 4.27 -1.30 23.58
CA GLU A 56 4.65 -2.43 24.43
C GLU A 56 4.93 -3.72 23.64
N TRP A 57 4.47 -3.81 22.39
CA TRP A 57 4.66 -5.01 21.58
C TRP A 57 6.10 -5.15 21.11
N THR A 58 6.62 -6.36 21.19
CA THR A 58 7.88 -6.77 20.59
C THR A 58 7.81 -6.74 19.06
N GLU A 59 8.97 -6.76 18.40
CA GLU A 59 9.03 -6.88 16.94
C GLU A 59 8.35 -8.17 16.44
N ALA A 60 8.52 -9.28 17.17
CA ALA A 60 7.94 -10.57 16.80
C ALA A 60 6.40 -10.53 16.80
N GLU A 61 5.80 -9.89 17.81
CA GLU A 61 4.35 -9.72 17.92
C GLU A 61 3.80 -8.83 16.79
N ARG A 62 4.46 -7.69 16.52
CA ARG A 62 4.08 -6.82 15.40
C ARG A 62 4.18 -7.57 14.05
N ARG A 63 5.25 -8.34 13.83
CA ARG A 63 5.41 -9.15 12.61
C ARG A 63 4.31 -10.20 12.46
N ARG A 64 3.91 -10.85 13.55
CA ARG A 64 2.82 -11.85 13.56
C ARG A 64 1.48 -11.18 13.21
N GLU A 65 1.20 -10.02 13.79
CA GLU A 65 -0.01 -9.26 13.49
C GLU A 65 -0.06 -8.80 12.03
N ILE A 66 1.06 -8.29 11.50
CA ILE A 66 1.15 -7.91 10.07
C ILE A 66 0.87 -9.12 9.18
N ALA A 67 1.46 -10.28 9.48
CA ALA A 67 1.21 -11.51 8.73
C ALA A 67 -0.27 -11.92 8.79
N ARG A 68 -0.89 -11.82 9.97
CA ARG A 68 -2.33 -12.08 10.16
C ARG A 68 -3.19 -11.15 9.30
N ARG A 69 -2.92 -9.84 9.32
CA ARG A 69 -3.66 -8.84 8.53
C ARG A 69 -3.56 -9.09 7.03
N ILE A 70 -2.38 -9.49 6.55
CA ILE A 70 -2.17 -9.82 5.13
C ILE A 70 -2.91 -11.12 4.76
N LEU A 71 -2.86 -12.14 5.60
CA LEU A 71 -3.52 -13.42 5.33
C LEU A 71 -5.05 -13.27 5.21
N PHE A 72 -5.63 -12.41 6.04
CA PHE A 72 -7.07 -12.15 6.07
C PHE A 72 -7.49 -10.85 5.35
N SER A 73 -6.60 -10.26 4.55
CA SER A 73 -6.99 -9.13 3.71
C SER A 73 -7.90 -9.65 2.61
N VAL A 74 -9.19 -9.33 2.68
CA VAL A 74 -10.11 -9.58 1.58
C VAL A 74 -9.77 -8.58 0.47
N THR A 75 -9.43 -9.08 -0.70
CA THR A 75 -9.48 -8.26 -1.93
C THR A 75 -10.95 -8.09 -2.28
N GLY A 76 -11.57 -7.03 -1.76
CA GLY A 76 -12.87 -6.56 -2.22
C GLY A 76 -12.78 -6.02 -3.64
#